data_AF-A0A357B4F3-F1
#
_entry.id   AF-A0A357B4F3-F1
#
_cell.length_a   1.000
_cell.length_b   1.000
_cell.length_c   1.000
_cell.angle_alpha   90.00
_cell.angle_beta   90.00
_cell.angle_gamma   90.00
#
_symmetry.space_group_name_H-M   'P 1'
#
loop_
_entity.id
_entity.type
_entity.pdbx_description
1 polymer ?
#
loop_
_entity_poly.entity_id
_entity_poly.type
_entity_poly.pdbx_seq_one_letter_code
_entity_poly.pdbx_strand_id
1 'polypeptide(L)'
;MNYRIIAKILSRVMTIEALLMILPVITALIYGESIVCFLLTMLIAGALAYLLSLLKPRRKDLYAREGFVSVSLSWILMSLVGALPFFFSGAIPSYVNAVFETVSGFTTTGATILTNVEAMSRGLLFWRSLTQWIGGMGVLVFIMAVLPLAEEHSMYIMRAEVPGPLVDKLVPHIRSSTTITYLIYICLTAMLVILLCCGGMPVFDSLIHAMSAAGTGGYSLKNLSVGYYDSAYIDIVIGIFVLLFGVNFSIYFLLLMRKFKKAFSNSELLCYIGIVAFSTITIAINILGIYGTPGRALRFSFFQVASTITTTGFATADFGLWPSYSQCMLILLMFIGACSGSTGGGIKVSRLVLLAKSTKDEIVKLINPRKVTAITMDGQQIDAATIRSTQVFFALYMVTTFIACLIVSLDNFDFSTSFSAVVTCISNVGPGIGLVSPSGNFSIFSDLSTIVLSLCMLIGRLEVFPLLLLASPSIWRRK
;
A
#
# COMPACT_ATOMS: atom_id res chain seq x y z
N MET A 1 8.83 24.34 -15.39
CA MET A 1 7.84 23.27 -15.25
C MET A 1 6.88 23.27 -16.43
N ASN A 2 6.73 22.13 -17.09
CA ASN A 2 5.86 21.94 -18.24
C ASN A 2 4.48 21.43 -17.82
N TYR A 3 3.59 22.35 -17.42
CA TYR A 3 2.22 22.04 -16.98
C TYR A 3 1.40 21.24 -18.00
N ARG A 4 1.72 21.36 -19.29
CA ARG A 4 0.99 20.66 -20.37
C ARG A 4 1.31 19.16 -20.41
N ILE A 5 2.53 18.77 -20.03
CA ILE A 5 2.88 17.34 -19.88
C ILE A 5 2.14 16.76 -18.68
N ILE A 6 2.11 17.50 -17.57
CA ILE A 6 1.40 17.08 -16.34
C ILE A 6 -0.09 16.88 -16.67
N ALA A 7 -0.74 17.84 -17.33
CA ALA A 7 -2.13 17.72 -17.76
C ALA A 7 -2.37 16.51 -18.67
N LYS A 8 -1.44 16.19 -19.58
CA LYS A 8 -1.54 15.00 -20.43
C LYS A 8 -1.45 13.69 -19.63
N ILE A 9 -0.63 13.64 -18.58
CA ILE A 9 -0.55 12.46 -17.69
C ILE A 9 -1.86 12.32 -16.91
N LEU A 10 -2.33 13.41 -16.28
CA LEU A 10 -3.59 13.44 -15.55
C LEU A 10 -4.79 13.05 -16.43
N SER A 11 -4.83 13.53 -17.68
CA SER A 11 -5.85 13.15 -18.67
C SER A 11 -5.90 11.63 -18.88
N ARG A 12 -4.73 10.98 -19.06
CA ARG A 12 -4.65 9.52 -19.25
C ARG A 12 -5.10 8.76 -18.01
N VAL A 13 -4.70 9.24 -16.83
CA VAL A 13 -5.11 8.66 -15.55
C VAL A 13 -6.63 8.67 -15.42
N MET A 14 -7.27 9.81 -15.70
CA MET A 14 -8.74 9.93 -15.67
C MET A 14 -9.44 9.06 -16.72
N THR A 15 -8.88 8.92 -17.93
CA THR A 15 -9.43 7.97 -18.92
C THR A 15 -9.41 6.54 -18.40
N ILE A 16 -8.31 6.15 -17.74
CA ILE A 16 -8.13 4.78 -17.27
C ILE A 16 -9.01 4.48 -16.07
N GLU A 17 -9.16 5.43 -15.15
CA GLU A 17 -10.10 5.32 -14.05
C GLU A 17 -11.55 5.14 -14.57
N ALA A 18 -11.96 5.92 -15.56
CA ALA A 18 -13.27 5.75 -16.19
C ALA A 18 -13.43 4.36 -16.83
N LEU A 19 -12.39 3.85 -17.52
CA LEU A 19 -12.41 2.51 -18.11
C LEU A 19 -12.46 1.41 -17.05
N LEU A 20 -11.76 1.57 -15.92
CA LEU A 20 -11.75 0.61 -14.83
C LEU A 20 -13.12 0.51 -14.15
N MET A 21 -13.88 1.60 -14.10
CA MET A 21 -15.26 1.62 -13.60
C MET A 21 -16.25 0.83 -14.48
N ILE A 22 -15.87 0.39 -15.68
CA ILE A 22 -16.68 -0.55 -16.46
C ILE A 22 -16.84 -1.89 -15.72
N LEU A 23 -15.80 -2.34 -14.99
CA LEU A 23 -15.85 -3.60 -14.25
C LEU A 23 -16.91 -3.60 -13.14
N PRO A 24 -16.98 -2.62 -12.21
CA PRO A 24 -18.05 -2.56 -11.23
C PRO A 24 -19.44 -2.30 -11.86
N VAL A 25 -19.53 -1.64 -13.03
CA VAL A 25 -20.80 -1.55 -13.78
C VAL A 25 -21.28 -2.93 -14.22
N ILE A 26 -20.40 -3.75 -14.78
CA ILE A 26 -20.72 -5.14 -15.15
C ILE A 26 -21.16 -5.92 -13.90
N THR A 27 -20.44 -5.80 -12.79
CA THR A 27 -20.80 -6.44 -11.53
C THR A 27 -22.18 -6.01 -11.05
N ALA A 28 -22.48 -4.70 -11.04
CA ALA A 28 -23.79 -4.17 -10.66
C ALA A 28 -24.90 -4.71 -11.57
N LEU A 29 -24.69 -4.79 -12.89
CA LEU A 29 -25.65 -5.37 -13.83
C LEU A 29 -25.93 -6.85 -13.58
N ILE A 30 -24.88 -7.65 -13.31
CA ILE A 30 -25.01 -9.08 -13.00
C ILE A 30 -25.88 -9.29 -11.75
N TYR A 31 -25.76 -8.41 -10.76
CA TYR A 31 -26.50 -8.49 -9.50
C TYR A 31 -27.80 -7.69 -9.48
N GLY A 32 -28.21 -7.07 -10.60
CA GLY A 32 -29.46 -6.31 -10.69
C GLY A 32 -29.46 -4.99 -9.91
N GLU A 33 -28.29 -4.41 -9.67
CA GLU A 33 -28.10 -3.18 -8.90
C GLU A 33 -28.08 -1.93 -9.80
N SER A 34 -28.28 -0.75 -9.20
CA SER A 34 -28.24 0.52 -9.94
C SER A 34 -26.82 0.86 -10.41
N ILE A 35 -26.69 1.19 -11.69
CA ILE A 35 -25.40 1.59 -12.31
C ILE A 35 -25.21 3.11 -12.38
N VAL A 36 -26.21 3.89 -11.96
CA VAL A 36 -26.27 5.35 -12.20
C VAL A 36 -25.07 6.07 -11.57
N CYS A 37 -24.69 5.69 -10.35
CA CYS A 37 -23.55 6.29 -9.65
C CYS A 37 -22.23 6.12 -10.43
N PHE A 38 -22.01 4.94 -11.02
CA PHE A 38 -20.83 4.67 -11.86
C PHE A 38 -20.90 5.40 -13.20
N LEU A 39 -22.05 5.42 -13.87
CA LEU A 39 -22.21 6.15 -15.14
C LEU A 39 -21.94 7.65 -14.98
N LEU A 40 -22.48 8.27 -13.93
CA LEU A 40 -22.24 9.68 -13.61
C LEU A 40 -20.75 9.93 -13.34
N THR A 41 -20.11 9.04 -12.59
CA THR A 41 -18.69 9.16 -12.28
C THR A 41 -17.82 9.01 -13.53
N MET A 42 -18.09 8.02 -14.40
CA MET A 42 -17.39 7.84 -15.67
C MET A 42 -17.56 9.05 -16.60
N LEU A 43 -18.74 9.68 -16.60
CA LEU A 43 -18.98 10.89 -17.38
C LEU A 43 -18.15 12.07 -16.87
N ILE A 44 -18.08 12.27 -15.56
CA ILE A 44 -17.24 13.32 -14.94
C ILE A 44 -15.76 13.05 -15.21
N ALA A 45 -15.30 11.82 -14.99
CA ALA A 45 -13.92 11.40 -15.26
C ALA A 45 -13.56 11.59 -16.75
N GLY A 46 -14.45 11.21 -17.66
CA GLY A 46 -14.29 11.38 -19.10
C GLY A 46 -14.26 12.85 -19.53
N ALA A 47 -15.11 13.70 -18.94
CA ALA A 47 -15.10 15.14 -19.19
C ALA A 47 -13.80 15.79 -18.70
N LEU A 48 -13.33 15.44 -17.50
CA LEU A 48 -12.04 15.90 -16.96
C LEU A 48 -10.89 15.42 -17.85
N ALA A 49 -10.89 14.15 -18.26
CA ALA A 49 -9.90 13.59 -19.16
C ALA A 49 -9.85 14.36 -20.48
N TYR A 50 -11.00 14.64 -21.08
CA TYR A 50 -11.12 15.40 -22.32
C TYR A 50 -10.58 16.82 -22.16
N LEU A 51 -11.03 17.57 -21.14
CA LEU A 51 -10.57 18.94 -20.89
C LEU A 51 -9.06 19.04 -20.70
N LEU A 52 -8.48 18.11 -19.93
CA LEU A 52 -7.03 18.04 -19.73
C LEU A 52 -6.28 17.65 -21.01
N SER A 53 -6.89 16.85 -21.88
CA SER A 53 -6.29 16.43 -23.16
C SER A 53 -6.13 17.58 -24.17
N LEU A 54 -6.94 18.65 -24.04
CA LEU A 54 -6.86 19.84 -24.90
C LEU A 54 -5.52 20.59 -24.73
N LEU A 55 -4.87 20.44 -23.58
CA LEU A 55 -3.59 21.06 -23.26
C LEU A 55 -2.42 20.30 -23.90
N LYS A 56 -2.28 20.38 -25.23
CA LYS A 56 -1.22 19.68 -25.97
C LYS A 56 0.18 20.19 -25.59
N PRO A 57 1.11 19.31 -25.15
CA PRO A 57 2.47 19.70 -24.79
C PRO A 57 3.27 20.11 -26.02
N ARG A 58 3.98 21.26 -25.93
CA ARG A 58 4.87 21.77 -27.00
C ARG A 58 6.22 21.06 -27.07
N ARG A 59 6.71 20.56 -25.93
CA ARG A 59 7.90 19.72 -25.78
C ARG A 59 7.51 18.45 -25.05
N LYS A 60 8.12 17.32 -25.39
CA LYS A 60 7.84 16.01 -24.80
C LYS A 60 8.78 15.64 -23.65
N ASP A 61 9.80 16.47 -23.39
CA ASP A 61 10.81 16.22 -22.37
C ASP A 61 10.19 16.27 -20.97
N LEU A 62 10.35 15.19 -20.21
CA LEU A 62 9.88 15.07 -18.84
C LEU A 62 11.07 14.98 -17.90
N TYR A 63 11.21 15.97 -17.02
CA TYR A 63 12.24 15.99 -15.99
C TYR A 63 11.70 15.43 -14.66
N ALA A 64 12.62 15.06 -13.76
CA ALA A 64 12.28 14.50 -12.44
C ALA A 64 11.22 15.31 -11.68
N ARG A 65 11.30 16.65 -11.70
CA ARG A 65 10.33 17.54 -11.03
C ARG A 65 8.91 17.37 -11.58
N GLU A 66 8.76 17.24 -12.90
CA GLU A 66 7.46 17.06 -13.54
C GLU A 66 6.92 15.66 -13.29
N GLY A 67 7.80 14.64 -13.24
CA GLY A 67 7.44 13.28 -12.84
C GLY A 67 6.84 13.23 -11.44
N PHE A 68 7.54 13.76 -10.42
CA PHE A 68 7.07 13.76 -9.04
C PHE A 68 5.73 14.50 -8.87
N VAL A 69 5.60 15.70 -9.43
CA VAL A 69 4.34 16.47 -9.34
C VAL A 69 3.20 15.75 -10.06
N SER A 70 3.46 15.15 -11.23
CA SER A 70 2.44 14.40 -11.96
C SER A 70 1.96 13.20 -11.17
N VAL A 71 2.87 12.48 -10.52
CA VAL A 71 2.51 11.32 -9.68
C VAL A 71 1.63 11.77 -8.53
N SER A 72 2.08 12.73 -7.70
CA SER A 72 1.31 13.20 -6.55
C SER A 72 -0.07 13.72 -6.92
N LEU A 73 -0.18 14.52 -8.00
CA LEU A 73 -1.48 15.00 -8.48
C LEU A 73 -2.37 13.88 -9.03
N SER A 74 -1.79 12.86 -9.65
CA SER A 74 -2.56 11.71 -10.17
C SER A 74 -3.24 10.97 -9.03
N TRP A 75 -2.49 10.67 -7.95
CA TRP A 75 -3.02 9.99 -6.78
C TRP A 75 -4.14 10.79 -6.09
N ILE A 76 -3.95 12.10 -5.92
CA ILE A 76 -4.98 12.97 -5.35
C ILE A 76 -6.22 13.00 -6.25
N LEU A 77 -6.05 13.21 -7.56
CA LEU A 77 -7.16 13.36 -8.48
C LEU A 77 -7.97 12.06 -8.61
N MET A 78 -7.29 10.91 -8.68
CA MET A 78 -7.95 9.60 -8.69
C MET A 78 -8.76 9.38 -7.41
N SER A 79 -8.21 9.69 -6.24
CA SER A 79 -8.95 9.50 -5.00
C SER A 79 -10.19 10.40 -4.89
N LEU A 80 -10.13 11.63 -5.44
CA LEU A 80 -11.29 12.52 -5.47
C LEU A 80 -12.38 12.03 -6.42
N VAL A 81 -12.00 11.59 -7.62
CA VAL A 81 -12.96 11.11 -8.63
C VAL A 81 -13.51 9.73 -8.27
N GLY A 82 -12.66 8.82 -7.80
CA GLY A 82 -13.02 7.47 -7.38
C GLY A 82 -13.93 7.41 -6.15
N ALA A 83 -14.06 8.52 -5.41
CA ALA A 83 -14.97 8.66 -4.28
C ALA A 83 -16.42 8.95 -4.70
N LEU A 84 -16.62 9.47 -5.91
CA LEU A 84 -17.94 9.87 -6.41
C LEU A 84 -18.97 8.72 -6.45
N PRO A 85 -18.65 7.46 -6.80
CA PRO A 85 -19.62 6.37 -6.78
C PRO A 85 -20.18 6.10 -5.38
N PHE A 86 -19.35 6.21 -4.33
CA PHE A 86 -19.77 6.03 -2.93
C PHE A 86 -20.67 7.19 -2.46
N PHE A 87 -20.38 8.41 -2.91
CA PHE A 87 -21.19 9.58 -2.59
C PHE A 87 -22.53 9.59 -3.33
N PHE A 88 -22.53 9.39 -4.66
CA PHE A 88 -23.76 9.40 -5.47
C PHE A 88 -24.69 8.23 -5.19
N SER A 89 -24.19 7.09 -4.74
CA SER A 89 -25.03 5.97 -4.30
C SER A 89 -25.68 6.23 -2.92
N GLY A 90 -25.21 7.22 -2.17
CA GLY A 90 -25.62 7.44 -0.78
C GLY A 90 -25.01 6.45 0.22
N ALA A 91 -24.12 5.54 -0.23
CA ALA A 91 -23.46 4.59 0.64
C ALA A 91 -22.54 5.27 1.67
N ILE A 92 -21.92 6.39 1.27
CA ILE A 92 -21.16 7.27 2.17
C ILE A 92 -21.66 8.71 1.97
N PRO A 93 -22.54 9.21 2.86
CA PRO A 93 -23.18 10.52 2.68
C PRO A 93 -22.22 11.72 2.74
N SER A 94 -21.13 11.63 3.52
CA SER A 94 -20.11 12.68 3.56
C SER A 94 -19.07 12.44 2.47
N TYR A 95 -18.85 13.44 1.61
CA TYR A 95 -17.83 13.35 0.56
C TYR A 95 -16.41 13.26 1.15
N VAL A 96 -16.14 13.90 2.28
CA VAL A 96 -14.84 13.79 2.98
C VAL A 96 -14.58 12.33 3.39
N ASN A 97 -15.59 11.67 3.92
CA ASN A 97 -15.52 10.26 4.30
C ASN A 97 -15.41 9.33 3.08
N ALA A 98 -16.09 9.66 1.98
CA ALA A 98 -15.96 8.92 0.72
C ALA A 98 -14.56 9.04 0.13
N VAL A 99 -13.95 10.24 0.22
CA VAL A 99 -12.56 10.47 -0.18
C VAL A 99 -11.62 9.70 0.73
N PHE A 100 -11.82 9.65 2.04
CA PHE A 100 -11.02 8.82 2.94
C PHE A 100 -11.06 7.34 2.56
N GLU A 101 -12.26 6.78 2.35
CA GLU A 101 -12.42 5.37 1.94
C GLU A 101 -11.72 5.12 0.59
N THR A 102 -11.80 6.07 -0.34
CA THR A 102 -11.18 5.91 -1.66
C THR A 102 -9.67 6.07 -1.62
N VAL A 103 -9.15 7.05 -0.85
CA VAL A 103 -7.72 7.21 -0.60
C VAL A 103 -7.19 5.92 0.02
N SER A 104 -7.83 5.42 1.08
CA SER A 104 -7.45 4.19 1.75
C SER A 104 -7.46 2.97 0.81
N GLY A 105 -8.43 2.90 -0.10
CA GLY A 105 -8.46 1.91 -1.17
C GLY A 105 -7.26 2.01 -2.11
N PHE A 106 -7.07 3.15 -2.80
CA PHE A 106 -5.97 3.31 -3.75
C PHE A 106 -4.60 3.18 -3.09
N THR A 107 -4.39 3.77 -1.91
CA THR A 107 -3.10 3.68 -1.21
C THR A 107 -2.87 2.34 -0.52
N THR A 108 -3.79 1.39 -0.70
CA THR A 108 -3.75 0.04 -0.11
C THR A 108 -3.57 0.09 1.40
N THR A 109 -4.26 1.02 2.06
CA THR A 109 -4.23 1.14 3.51
C THR A 109 -5.22 0.19 4.16
N GLY A 110 -6.47 0.13 3.67
CA GLY A 110 -7.48 -0.74 4.30
C GLY A 110 -8.17 -0.17 5.53
N ALA A 111 -7.87 1.07 5.91
CA ALA A 111 -8.64 1.80 6.90
C ALA A 111 -10.04 2.09 6.34
N THR A 112 -11.08 1.79 7.10
CA THR A 112 -12.48 1.99 6.67
C THR A 112 -13.22 2.90 7.64
N ILE A 113 -14.08 3.74 7.07
CA ILE A 113 -15.00 4.61 7.81
C ILE A 113 -16.40 3.99 7.91
N LEU A 114 -16.61 2.85 7.24
CA LEU A 114 -17.89 2.16 7.17
C LEU A 114 -18.11 1.33 8.43
N THR A 115 -19.25 1.55 9.09
CA THR A 115 -19.67 0.75 10.25
C THR A 115 -20.36 -0.55 9.82
N ASN A 116 -21.03 -0.54 8.66
CA ASN A 116 -21.66 -1.71 8.07
C ASN A 116 -21.31 -1.81 6.58
N VAL A 117 -20.19 -2.48 6.31
CA VAL A 117 -19.71 -2.73 4.94
C VAL A 117 -20.66 -3.66 4.17
N GLU A 118 -21.30 -4.60 4.87
CA GLU A 118 -22.13 -5.65 4.27
C GLU A 118 -23.43 -5.11 3.64
N ALA A 119 -23.86 -3.92 4.06
CA ALA A 119 -25.03 -3.25 3.50
C ALA A 119 -24.78 -2.63 2.11
N MET A 120 -23.53 -2.53 1.67
CA MET A 120 -23.20 -1.94 0.37
C MET A 120 -23.56 -2.87 -0.79
N SER A 121 -23.99 -2.27 -1.90
CA SER A 121 -24.18 -2.98 -3.17
C SER A 121 -22.88 -3.67 -3.61
N ARG A 122 -22.98 -4.83 -4.24
CA ARG A 122 -21.85 -5.63 -4.74
C ARG A 122 -21.01 -4.89 -5.76
N GLY A 123 -21.60 -4.03 -6.60
CA GLY A 123 -20.85 -3.15 -7.50
C GLY A 123 -19.90 -2.20 -6.74
N LEU A 124 -20.34 -1.60 -5.65
CA LEU A 124 -19.51 -0.74 -4.80
C LEU A 124 -18.47 -1.52 -4.00
N LEU A 125 -18.81 -2.69 -3.45
CA LEU A 125 -17.85 -3.57 -2.79
C LEU A 125 -16.74 -4.01 -3.76
N PHE A 126 -17.11 -4.32 -5.00
CA PHE A 126 -16.16 -4.64 -6.05
C PHE A 126 -15.25 -3.45 -6.38
N TRP A 127 -15.82 -2.25 -6.58
CA TRP A 127 -15.02 -1.04 -6.80
C TRP A 127 -14.04 -0.78 -5.66
N ARG A 128 -14.52 -0.88 -4.41
CA ARG A 128 -13.73 -0.72 -3.19
C ARG A 128 -12.49 -1.63 -3.18
N SER A 129 -12.65 -2.92 -3.44
CA SER A 129 -11.49 -3.84 -3.52
C SER A 129 -10.67 -3.71 -4.80
N LEU A 130 -11.27 -3.30 -5.91
CA LEU A 130 -10.56 -3.04 -7.16
C LEU A 130 -9.57 -1.88 -7.01
N THR A 131 -9.91 -0.83 -6.26
CA THR A 131 -8.98 0.27 -5.97
C THR A 131 -7.69 -0.22 -5.31
N GLN A 132 -7.76 -1.20 -4.39
CA GLN A 132 -6.58 -1.81 -3.77
C GLN A 132 -5.76 -2.63 -4.76
N TRP A 133 -6.42 -3.38 -5.63
CA TRP A 133 -5.75 -4.19 -6.65
C TRP A 133 -4.97 -3.32 -7.66
N ILE A 134 -5.57 -2.20 -8.10
CA ILE A 134 -4.91 -1.24 -8.98
C ILE A 134 -3.79 -0.50 -8.23
N GLY A 135 -4.07 -0.11 -6.98
CA GLY A 135 -3.14 0.61 -6.11
C GLY A 135 -1.88 -0.19 -5.77
N GLY A 136 -2.01 -1.49 -5.53
CA GLY A 136 -0.96 -2.39 -5.03
C GLY A 136 0.32 -2.39 -5.85
N MET A 137 0.20 -2.53 -7.16
CA MET A 137 1.36 -2.50 -8.06
C MET A 137 1.69 -1.08 -8.58
N GLY A 138 0.89 -0.09 -8.20
CA GLY A 138 1.01 1.30 -8.63
C GLY A 138 0.21 1.58 -9.90
N VAL A 139 -0.61 2.62 -9.87
CA VAL A 139 -1.45 3.00 -10.99
C VAL A 139 -0.61 3.44 -12.19
N LEU A 140 0.46 4.22 -12.03
CA LEU A 140 1.24 4.70 -13.19
C LEU A 140 2.10 3.59 -13.79
N VAL A 141 2.56 2.62 -12.98
CA VAL A 141 3.15 1.36 -13.44
C VAL A 141 2.15 0.58 -14.26
N PHE A 142 0.90 0.45 -13.80
CA PHE A 142 -0.19 -0.16 -14.59
C PHE A 142 -0.40 0.58 -15.92
N ILE A 143 -0.41 1.92 -15.89
CA ILE A 143 -0.54 2.74 -17.10
C ILE A 143 0.62 2.51 -18.07
N MET A 144 1.86 2.38 -17.58
CA MET A 144 3.02 2.07 -18.42
C MET A 144 3.00 0.66 -18.99
N ALA A 145 2.45 -0.30 -18.25
CA ALA A 145 2.31 -1.68 -18.71
C ALA A 145 1.28 -1.77 -19.86
N VAL A 146 0.14 -1.10 -19.69
CA VAL A 146 -1.02 -1.22 -20.60
C VAL A 146 -0.95 -0.25 -21.78
N LEU A 147 -0.45 0.97 -21.59
CA LEU A 147 -0.39 1.99 -22.64
C LEU A 147 1.05 2.28 -23.11
N PRO A 148 1.29 2.40 -24.43
CA PRO A 148 2.60 2.80 -24.96
C PRO A 148 2.86 4.28 -24.63
N LEU A 149 3.54 4.51 -23.50
CA LEU A 149 4.21 5.78 -23.19
C LEU A 149 5.59 5.76 -23.87
N ALA A 150 5.98 6.87 -24.51
CA ALA A 150 7.22 6.99 -25.27
C ALA A 150 8.45 6.58 -24.42
N GLU A 151 9.29 5.74 -25.02
CA GLU A 151 10.26 4.85 -24.36
C GLU A 151 11.39 5.55 -23.57
N GLU A 152 11.68 6.81 -23.83
CA GLU A 152 12.86 7.49 -23.27
C GLU A 152 12.62 8.22 -21.93
N HIS A 153 11.38 8.41 -21.49
CA HIS A 153 11.03 9.35 -20.40
C HIS A 153 10.30 8.72 -19.19
N SER A 154 10.10 7.40 -19.18
CA SER A 154 9.32 6.67 -18.15
C SER A 154 10.06 6.48 -16.82
N MET A 155 11.39 6.62 -16.80
CA MET A 155 12.21 6.29 -15.62
C MET A 155 11.92 7.17 -14.40
N TYR A 156 11.62 8.46 -14.61
CA TYR A 156 11.34 9.37 -13.49
C TYR A 156 9.97 9.11 -12.86
N ILE A 157 8.99 8.68 -13.64
CA ILE A 157 7.67 8.31 -13.14
C ILE A 157 7.76 6.97 -12.38
N MET A 158 8.49 5.99 -12.91
CA MET A 158 8.67 4.70 -12.23
C MET A 158 9.46 4.83 -10.92
N ARG A 159 10.53 5.64 -10.87
CA ARG A 159 11.23 5.93 -9.60
C ARG A 159 10.37 6.62 -8.55
N ALA A 160 9.36 7.37 -8.98
CA ALA A 160 8.44 8.05 -8.06
C ALA A 160 7.37 7.11 -7.49
N GLU A 161 7.13 5.96 -8.11
CA GLU A 161 6.06 5.02 -7.72
C GLU A 161 6.56 3.67 -7.23
N VAL A 162 7.71 3.19 -7.71
CA VAL A 162 8.46 2.05 -7.16
C VAL A 162 9.76 2.56 -6.55
N PRO A 163 9.69 3.24 -5.41
CA PRO A 163 10.87 3.71 -4.73
C PRO A 163 11.57 2.56 -4.00
N GLY A 164 12.90 2.62 -3.95
CA GLY A 164 13.74 1.59 -3.36
C GLY A 164 15.22 1.77 -3.72
N PRO A 165 16.16 1.45 -2.82
CA PRO A 165 17.59 1.63 -3.06
C PRO A 165 18.15 0.67 -4.13
N LEU A 166 17.40 -0.40 -4.43
CA LEU A 166 17.79 -1.51 -5.30
C LEU A 166 16.84 -1.63 -6.51
N VAL A 167 16.50 -0.53 -7.20
CA VAL A 167 15.92 -0.64 -8.55
C VAL A 167 17.03 -1.11 -9.49
N ASP A 168 17.33 -2.40 -9.42
CA ASP A 168 18.38 -3.04 -10.18
C ASP A 168 18.02 -2.99 -11.67
N LYS A 169 19.03 -2.82 -12.53
CA LYS A 169 18.87 -2.71 -13.99
C LYS A 169 18.59 -4.10 -14.58
N LEU A 170 17.45 -4.70 -14.24
CA LEU A 170 17.18 -6.11 -14.52
C LEU A 170 16.87 -6.41 -15.99
N VAL A 171 16.53 -5.43 -16.82
CA VAL A 171 16.41 -5.61 -18.29
C VAL A 171 16.73 -4.29 -19.02
N PRO A 172 17.45 -4.31 -20.16
CA PRO A 172 17.65 -3.13 -21.02
C PRO A 172 16.33 -2.56 -21.62
N HIS A 173 15.21 -3.27 -21.50
CA HIS A 173 13.88 -2.82 -21.91
C HIS A 173 12.95 -2.75 -20.70
N ILE A 174 12.77 -1.53 -20.16
CA ILE A 174 11.96 -1.24 -18.96
C ILE A 174 10.53 -1.79 -19.09
N ARG A 175 9.92 -1.69 -20.29
CA ARG A 175 8.58 -2.20 -20.58
C ARG A 175 8.43 -3.70 -20.37
N SER A 176 9.41 -4.49 -20.81
CA SER A 176 9.39 -5.95 -20.67
C SER A 176 9.45 -6.36 -19.20
N SER A 177 10.24 -5.65 -18.38
CA SER A 177 10.32 -5.91 -16.94
C SER A 177 8.99 -5.62 -16.24
N THR A 178 8.37 -4.47 -16.51
CA THR A 178 7.08 -4.08 -15.90
C THR A 178 5.94 -5.00 -16.31
N THR A 179 5.92 -5.46 -17.57
CA THR A 179 4.88 -6.39 -18.05
C THR A 179 4.99 -7.75 -17.35
N ILE A 180 6.22 -8.25 -17.14
CA ILE A 180 6.45 -9.54 -16.48
C ILE A 180 6.05 -9.48 -15.00
N THR A 181 6.43 -8.43 -14.27
CA THR A 181 6.03 -8.29 -12.87
C THR A 181 4.51 -8.18 -12.72
N TYR A 182 3.82 -7.53 -13.67
CA TYR A 182 2.36 -7.43 -13.66
C TYR A 182 1.68 -8.77 -13.99
N LEU A 183 2.29 -9.56 -14.88
CA LEU A 183 1.84 -10.92 -15.15
C LEU A 183 1.97 -11.80 -13.89
N ILE A 184 3.07 -11.71 -13.15
CA ILE A 184 3.26 -12.44 -11.88
C ILE A 184 2.17 -12.03 -10.88
N TYR A 185 1.88 -10.73 -10.77
CA TYR A 185 0.83 -10.18 -9.92
C TYR A 185 -0.55 -10.77 -10.22
N ILE A 186 -0.95 -10.77 -11.50
CA ILE A 186 -2.22 -11.37 -11.95
C ILE A 186 -2.24 -12.88 -11.67
N CYS A 187 -1.17 -13.61 -11.99
CA CYS A 187 -1.11 -15.06 -11.79
C CYS A 187 -1.23 -15.45 -10.32
N LEU A 188 -0.54 -14.74 -9.42
CA LEU A 188 -0.65 -14.96 -7.97
C LEU A 188 -2.06 -14.63 -7.47
N THR A 189 -2.67 -13.54 -7.97
CA THR A 189 -4.06 -13.17 -7.63
C THR A 189 -5.03 -14.27 -8.05
N ALA A 190 -4.93 -14.76 -9.29
CA ALA A 190 -5.80 -15.82 -9.82
C ALA A 190 -5.61 -17.15 -9.06
N MET A 191 -4.36 -17.50 -8.71
CA MET A 191 -4.07 -18.67 -7.90
C MET A 191 -4.72 -18.57 -6.51
N LEU A 192 -4.68 -17.39 -5.88
CA LEU A 192 -5.34 -17.16 -4.60
C LEU A 192 -6.86 -17.33 -4.71
N VAL A 193 -7.50 -16.78 -5.76
CA VAL A 193 -8.95 -16.96 -5.99
C VAL A 193 -9.32 -18.44 -6.04
N ILE A 194 -8.56 -19.24 -6.81
CA ILE A 194 -8.81 -20.67 -6.96
C ILE A 194 -8.70 -21.39 -5.60
N LEU A 195 -7.65 -21.10 -4.84
CA LEU A 195 -7.44 -21.73 -3.53
C LEU A 195 -8.51 -21.32 -2.51
N LEU A 196 -8.96 -20.07 -2.50
CA LEU A 196 -10.05 -19.62 -1.63
C LEU A 196 -11.38 -20.30 -1.98
N CYS A 197 -11.68 -20.46 -3.27
CA CYS A 197 -12.83 -21.23 -3.73
C CYS A 197 -12.74 -22.71 -3.29
N CYS A 198 -11.56 -23.34 -3.40
CA CYS A 198 -11.33 -24.69 -2.88
C CYS A 198 -11.53 -24.79 -1.35
N GLY A 199 -11.30 -23.69 -0.63
CA GLY A 199 -11.55 -23.57 0.80
C GLY A 199 -13.01 -23.37 1.20
N GLY A 200 -13.94 -23.33 0.22
CA GLY A 200 -15.37 -23.16 0.46
C GLY A 200 -15.85 -21.71 0.48
N MET A 201 -14.99 -20.73 0.19
CA MET A 201 -15.38 -19.33 0.11
C MET A 201 -16.17 -19.06 -1.20
N PRO A 202 -17.29 -18.32 -1.15
CA PRO A 202 -18.05 -17.96 -2.36
C PRO A 202 -17.17 -17.26 -3.40
N VAL A 203 -17.44 -17.47 -4.69
CA VAL A 203 -16.59 -16.95 -5.78
C VAL A 203 -16.40 -15.42 -5.71
N PHE A 204 -17.47 -14.68 -5.42
CA PHE A 204 -17.43 -13.23 -5.28
C PHE A 204 -16.53 -12.79 -4.11
N ASP A 205 -16.67 -13.48 -2.97
CA ASP A 205 -15.88 -13.23 -1.77
C ASP A 205 -14.41 -13.54 -2.01
N SER A 206 -14.11 -14.69 -2.63
CA SER A 206 -12.76 -15.11 -3.02
C SER A 206 -12.10 -14.08 -3.93
N LEU A 207 -12.85 -13.50 -4.87
CA LEU A 207 -12.35 -12.46 -5.78
C LEU A 207 -12.02 -11.17 -5.02
N ILE A 208 -12.91 -10.71 -4.14
CA ILE A 208 -12.72 -9.53 -3.30
C ILE A 208 -11.49 -9.69 -2.40
N HIS A 209 -11.41 -10.81 -1.67
CA HIS A 209 -10.28 -11.09 -0.77
C HIS A 209 -8.97 -11.26 -1.53
N ALA A 210 -8.97 -11.88 -2.71
CA ALA A 210 -7.76 -12.03 -3.51
C ALA A 210 -7.26 -10.69 -4.07
N MET A 211 -8.15 -9.84 -4.57
CA MET A 211 -7.80 -8.49 -5.05
C MET A 211 -7.20 -7.63 -3.93
N SER A 212 -7.80 -7.69 -2.75
CA SER A 212 -7.37 -6.98 -1.55
C SER A 212 -6.05 -7.53 -0.98
N ALA A 213 -5.87 -8.85 -0.94
CA ALA A 213 -4.63 -9.51 -0.53
C ALA A 213 -3.48 -9.18 -1.48
N ALA A 214 -3.73 -9.21 -2.79
CA ALA A 214 -2.76 -8.85 -3.81
C ALA A 214 -2.38 -7.38 -3.68
N GLY A 215 -3.35 -6.49 -3.44
CA GLY A 215 -3.09 -5.09 -3.14
C GLY A 215 -2.29 -4.87 -1.86
N THR A 216 -2.16 -5.89 -0.98
CA THR A 216 -1.75 -5.75 0.42
C THR A 216 -2.51 -4.59 1.07
N GLY A 217 -3.84 -4.57 0.96
CA GLY A 217 -4.66 -3.48 1.48
C GLY A 217 -5.81 -3.92 2.40
N GLY A 218 -6.19 -5.19 2.48
CA GLY A 218 -7.02 -5.69 3.57
C GLY A 218 -8.50 -5.32 3.57
N TYR A 219 -9.04 -4.70 2.53
CA TYR A 219 -10.49 -4.57 2.42
C TYR A 219 -11.19 -5.92 2.34
N SER A 220 -12.27 -6.02 3.10
CA SER A 220 -13.15 -7.18 3.17
C SER A 220 -14.57 -6.76 2.81
N LEU A 221 -15.36 -7.73 2.35
CA LEU A 221 -16.82 -7.58 2.24
C LEU A 221 -17.53 -7.75 3.59
N LYS A 222 -16.87 -8.38 4.57
CA LYS A 222 -17.39 -8.66 5.91
C LYS A 222 -16.74 -7.77 6.95
N ASN A 223 -17.51 -7.29 7.92
CA ASN A 223 -17.00 -6.45 9.01
C ASN A 223 -15.93 -7.16 9.84
N LEU A 224 -16.07 -8.48 10.06
CA LEU A 224 -15.07 -9.30 10.77
C LEU A 224 -13.86 -9.69 9.91
N SER A 225 -13.68 -9.04 8.76
CA SER A 225 -12.60 -9.35 7.81
C SER A 225 -12.59 -10.85 7.46
N VAL A 226 -11.43 -11.51 7.56
CA VAL A 226 -11.27 -12.94 7.26
C VAL A 226 -11.80 -13.81 8.40
N GLY A 227 -11.89 -13.25 9.61
CA GLY A 227 -12.45 -13.92 10.79
C GLY A 227 -13.90 -14.39 10.61
N TYR A 228 -14.66 -13.82 9.66
CA TYR A 228 -16.02 -14.29 9.35
C TYR A 228 -16.08 -15.77 8.91
N TYR A 229 -15.07 -16.26 8.20
CA TYR A 229 -15.09 -17.61 7.64
C TYR A 229 -14.66 -18.70 8.62
N ASP A 230 -14.09 -18.32 9.77
CA ASP A 230 -13.58 -19.19 10.85
C ASP A 230 -12.92 -20.50 10.36
N SER A 231 -12.09 -20.42 9.33
CA SER A 231 -11.49 -21.58 8.67
C SER A 231 -9.97 -21.52 8.74
N ALA A 232 -9.37 -22.52 9.38
CA ALA A 232 -7.91 -22.63 9.48
C ALA A 232 -7.24 -22.70 8.11
N TYR A 233 -7.92 -23.30 7.13
CA TYR A 233 -7.45 -23.37 5.77
C TYR A 233 -7.37 -21.98 5.13
N ILE A 234 -8.46 -21.19 5.23
CA ILE A 234 -8.54 -19.85 4.64
C ILE A 234 -7.50 -18.93 5.29
N ASP A 235 -7.36 -18.97 6.61
CA ASP A 235 -6.38 -18.15 7.34
C ASP A 235 -4.95 -18.45 6.86
N ILE A 236 -4.57 -19.73 6.75
CA ILE A 236 -3.22 -20.10 6.33
C ILE A 236 -2.98 -19.73 4.86
N VAL A 237 -3.95 -19.98 3.98
CA VAL A 237 -3.83 -19.62 2.55
C VAL A 237 -3.67 -18.11 2.38
N ILE A 238 -4.53 -17.30 2.99
CA ILE A 238 -4.42 -15.84 2.91
C ILE A 238 -3.11 -15.36 3.55
N GLY A 239 -2.77 -15.85 4.74
CA GLY A 239 -1.53 -15.48 5.43
C GLY A 239 -0.28 -15.75 4.60
N ILE A 240 -0.19 -16.91 3.94
CA ILE A 240 0.93 -17.24 3.05
C ILE A 240 0.95 -16.31 1.83
N PHE A 241 -0.19 -16.11 1.15
CA PHE A 241 -0.22 -15.28 -0.06
C PHE A 241 0.08 -13.82 0.23
N VAL A 242 -0.40 -13.30 1.34
CA VAL A 242 -0.09 -11.94 1.80
C VAL A 242 1.43 -11.79 2.04
N LEU A 243 2.08 -12.77 2.66
CA LEU A 243 3.55 -12.78 2.77
C LEU A 243 4.22 -12.81 1.39
N LEU A 244 3.69 -13.60 0.43
CA LEU A 244 4.21 -13.64 -0.94
C LEU A 244 4.09 -12.27 -1.63
N PHE A 245 2.96 -11.59 -1.52
CA PHE A 245 2.81 -10.23 -2.07
C PHE A 245 3.73 -9.20 -1.41
N GLY A 246 4.14 -9.44 -0.15
CA GLY A 246 5.14 -8.65 0.57
C GLY A 246 6.61 -8.91 0.18
N VAL A 247 6.89 -9.91 -0.65
CA VAL A 247 8.25 -10.17 -1.18
C VAL A 247 8.51 -9.32 -2.43
N ASN A 248 9.78 -8.96 -2.64
CA ASN A 248 10.21 -8.25 -3.84
C ASN A 248 9.89 -9.05 -5.12
N PHE A 249 9.13 -8.48 -6.05
CA PHE A 249 8.73 -9.17 -7.29
C PHE A 249 9.92 -9.59 -8.18
N SER A 250 11.06 -8.93 -8.05
CA SER A 250 12.31 -9.31 -8.74
C SER A 250 12.80 -10.70 -8.33
N ILE A 251 12.49 -11.15 -7.10
CA ILE A 251 12.84 -12.49 -6.61
C ILE A 251 12.03 -13.55 -7.36
N TYR A 252 10.73 -13.33 -7.59
CA TYR A 252 9.91 -14.23 -8.41
C TYR A 252 10.44 -14.35 -9.84
N PHE A 253 10.88 -13.24 -10.41
CA PHE A 253 11.54 -13.26 -11.72
C PHE A 253 12.82 -14.10 -11.71
N LEU A 254 13.66 -13.98 -10.69
CA LEU A 254 14.86 -14.81 -10.54
C LEU A 254 14.54 -16.30 -10.39
N LEU A 255 13.46 -16.64 -9.67
CA LEU A 255 12.96 -18.01 -9.55
C LEU A 255 12.48 -18.57 -10.90
N LEU A 256 11.76 -17.77 -11.69
CA LEU A 256 11.33 -18.14 -13.05
C LEU A 256 12.52 -18.40 -13.97
N MET A 257 13.59 -17.60 -13.82
CA MET A 257 14.87 -17.78 -14.52
C MET A 257 15.74 -18.91 -13.95
N ARG A 258 15.22 -19.73 -13.02
CA ARG A 258 15.89 -20.85 -12.34
C ARG A 258 17.17 -20.46 -11.58
N LYS A 259 17.31 -19.20 -11.16
CA LYS A 259 18.45 -18.68 -10.37
C LYS A 259 18.20 -18.80 -8.87
N PHE A 260 17.82 -19.98 -8.39
CA PHE A 260 17.39 -20.24 -7.01
C PHE A 260 18.40 -19.76 -5.96
N LYS A 261 19.70 -20.03 -6.17
CA LYS A 261 20.75 -19.62 -5.22
C LYS A 261 20.77 -18.11 -4.97
N LYS A 262 20.58 -17.30 -6.01
CA LYS A 262 20.55 -15.83 -5.88
C LYS A 262 19.26 -15.33 -5.24
N ALA A 263 18.14 -16.00 -5.50
CA ALA A 263 16.85 -15.65 -4.91
C ALA A 263 16.86 -15.85 -3.37
N PHE A 264 17.35 -17.01 -2.90
CA PHE A 264 17.35 -17.34 -1.47
C PHE A 264 18.54 -16.77 -0.68
N SER A 265 19.59 -16.28 -1.35
CA SER A 265 20.71 -15.60 -0.68
C SER A 265 20.46 -14.11 -0.44
N ASN A 266 19.28 -13.59 -0.82
CA ASN A 266 18.97 -12.17 -0.71
C ASN A 266 18.84 -11.76 0.78
N SER A 267 19.62 -10.76 1.20
CA SER A 267 19.68 -10.33 2.60
C SER A 267 18.37 -9.70 3.10
N GLU A 268 17.62 -9.04 2.22
CA GLU A 268 16.31 -8.47 2.56
C GLU A 268 15.27 -9.56 2.81
N LEU A 269 15.20 -10.57 1.93
CA LEU A 269 14.28 -11.71 2.09
C LEU A 269 14.54 -12.48 3.40
N LEU A 270 15.81 -12.76 3.71
CA LEU A 270 16.18 -13.48 4.93
C LEU A 270 15.84 -12.67 6.19
N CYS A 271 16.05 -11.35 6.16
CA CYS A 271 15.69 -10.47 7.26
C CYS A 271 14.16 -10.43 7.46
N TYR A 272 13.41 -10.30 6.36
CA TYR A 272 11.95 -10.31 6.37
C TYR A 272 11.38 -11.60 6.99
N ILE A 273 11.80 -12.78 6.52
CA ILE A 273 11.36 -14.07 7.07
C ILE A 273 11.79 -14.22 8.54
N GLY A 274 12.98 -13.76 8.90
CA GLY A 274 13.46 -13.75 10.29
C GLY A 274 12.56 -12.93 11.22
N ILE A 275 12.15 -11.73 10.80
CA ILE A 275 11.24 -10.86 11.55
C ILE A 275 9.86 -11.52 11.71
N VAL A 276 9.32 -12.09 10.63
CA VAL A 276 8.03 -12.81 10.65
C VAL A 276 8.08 -13.97 11.63
N ALA A 277 9.09 -14.83 11.53
CA ALA A 277 9.23 -16.01 12.39
C ALA A 277 9.39 -15.61 13.86
N PHE A 278 10.26 -14.65 14.17
CA PHE A 278 10.48 -14.16 15.52
C PHE A 278 9.18 -13.60 16.13
N SER A 279 8.51 -12.70 15.42
CA SER A 279 7.28 -12.05 15.89
C SER A 279 6.14 -13.06 16.08
N THR A 280 6.01 -14.01 15.14
CA THR A 280 4.98 -15.06 15.22
C THR A 280 5.15 -15.91 16.46
N ILE A 281 6.38 -16.33 16.78
CA ILE A 281 6.67 -17.19 17.93
C ILE A 281 6.45 -16.42 19.24
N THR A 282 6.97 -15.21 19.37
CA THR A 282 6.87 -14.45 20.63
C THR A 282 5.44 -14.03 20.94
N ILE A 283 4.67 -13.61 19.92
CA ILE A 283 3.24 -13.30 20.08
C ILE A 283 2.46 -14.59 20.39
N ALA A 284 2.74 -15.71 19.73
CA ALA A 284 2.04 -16.98 19.99
C ALA A 284 2.22 -17.45 21.45
N ILE A 285 3.43 -17.30 22.01
CA ILE A 285 3.70 -17.58 23.43
C ILE A 285 2.89 -16.64 24.33
N ASN A 286 2.84 -15.35 23.98
CA ASN A 286 2.16 -14.33 24.76
C ASN A 286 0.63 -14.52 24.81
N ILE A 287 0.01 -14.92 23.70
CA ILE A 287 -1.44 -15.12 23.59
C ILE A 287 -1.89 -16.56 23.92
N LEU A 288 -0.96 -17.44 24.30
CA LEU A 288 -1.26 -18.85 24.59
C LEU A 288 -2.33 -19.00 25.68
N GLY A 289 -2.28 -18.15 26.71
CA GLY A 289 -3.27 -18.15 27.80
C GLY A 289 -4.69 -17.76 27.36
N ILE A 290 -4.83 -17.03 26.25
CA ILE A 290 -6.13 -16.59 25.71
C ILE A 290 -6.77 -17.69 24.87
N TYR A 291 -5.97 -18.37 24.03
CA TYR A 291 -6.48 -19.34 23.05
C TYR A 291 -6.34 -20.82 23.48
N GLY A 292 -5.68 -21.08 24.60
CA GLY A 292 -5.59 -22.37 25.30
C GLY A 292 -4.78 -23.46 24.60
N THR A 293 -4.62 -23.40 23.27
CA THR A 293 -3.91 -24.40 22.47
C THR A 293 -2.80 -23.76 21.64
N PRO A 294 -1.59 -24.36 21.60
CA PRO A 294 -0.48 -23.82 20.79
C PRO A 294 -0.83 -23.68 19.31
N GLY A 295 -1.61 -24.60 18.75
CA GLY A 295 -2.04 -24.55 17.35
C GLY A 295 -2.90 -23.33 17.02
N ARG A 296 -3.86 -22.96 17.89
CA ARG A 296 -4.69 -21.76 17.70
C ARG A 296 -3.88 -20.49 17.91
N ALA A 297 -3.07 -20.44 18.96
CA ALA A 297 -2.20 -19.30 19.23
C ALA A 297 -1.23 -19.04 18.05
N LEU A 298 -0.63 -20.10 17.49
CA LEU A 298 0.25 -19.99 16.33
C LEU A 298 -0.51 -19.55 15.08
N ARG A 299 -1.71 -20.10 14.82
CA ARG A 299 -2.57 -19.70 13.69
C ARG A 299 -2.90 -18.20 13.73
N PHE A 300 -3.44 -17.70 14.85
CA PHE A 300 -3.84 -16.31 14.97
C PHE A 300 -2.63 -15.36 14.98
N SER A 301 -1.55 -15.75 15.68
CA SER A 301 -0.30 -14.98 15.68
C SER A 301 0.30 -14.87 14.28
N PHE A 302 0.43 -16.00 13.56
CA PHE A 302 0.97 -16.03 12.21
C PHE A 302 0.16 -15.14 11.26
N PHE A 303 -1.16 -15.26 11.29
CA PHE A 303 -2.03 -14.46 10.44
C PHE A 303 -1.86 -12.97 10.69
N GLN A 304 -1.90 -12.54 11.95
CA GLN A 304 -1.82 -11.13 12.29
C GLN A 304 -0.42 -10.55 12.03
N VAL A 305 0.64 -11.32 12.30
CA VAL A 305 2.01 -10.91 11.94
C VAL A 305 2.16 -10.77 10.43
N ALA A 306 1.72 -11.78 9.66
CA ALA A 306 1.78 -11.77 8.20
C ALA A 306 1.01 -10.58 7.62
N SER A 307 -0.21 -10.34 8.11
CA SER A 307 -1.06 -9.25 7.69
C SER A 307 -0.47 -7.87 8.06
N THR A 308 0.11 -7.72 9.25
CA THR A 308 0.62 -6.43 9.73
C THR A 308 1.94 -6.04 9.05
N ILE A 309 2.92 -6.96 8.98
CA ILE A 309 4.24 -6.67 8.39
C ILE A 309 4.19 -6.41 6.88
N THR A 310 3.23 -7.05 6.19
CA THR A 310 2.98 -6.82 4.76
C THR A 310 2.15 -5.57 4.52
N THR A 311 1.68 -4.93 5.60
CA THR A 311 0.76 -3.80 5.60
C THR A 311 -0.60 -4.12 4.96
N THR A 312 -1.04 -5.38 5.02
CA THR A 312 -2.33 -5.77 4.46
C THR A 312 -3.49 -5.37 5.36
N GLY A 313 -3.41 -5.61 6.67
CA GLY A 313 -4.48 -5.20 7.58
C GLY A 313 -5.74 -6.08 7.62
N PHE A 314 -5.71 -7.28 7.03
CA PHE A 314 -6.72 -8.28 7.35
C PHE A 314 -6.64 -8.69 8.81
N ALA A 315 -7.79 -9.06 9.38
CA ALA A 315 -7.88 -9.59 10.72
C ALA A 315 -8.68 -10.90 10.78
N THR A 316 -8.23 -11.80 11.65
CA THR A 316 -8.95 -13.01 12.07
C THR A 316 -9.29 -12.99 13.56
N ALA A 317 -8.66 -12.09 14.31
CA ALA A 317 -8.86 -11.87 15.73
C ALA A 317 -8.73 -10.38 16.06
N ASP A 318 -9.43 -9.93 17.09
CA ASP A 318 -9.25 -8.57 17.61
C ASP A 318 -8.00 -8.50 18.51
N PHE A 319 -6.89 -8.08 17.92
CA PHE A 319 -5.64 -7.88 18.65
C PHE A 319 -5.65 -6.66 19.57
N GLY A 320 -6.70 -5.83 19.53
CA GLY A 320 -6.97 -4.81 20.55
C GLY A 320 -7.24 -5.41 21.94
N LEU A 321 -7.59 -6.69 22.01
CA LEU A 321 -7.80 -7.43 23.27
C LEU A 321 -6.56 -8.25 23.70
N TRP A 322 -5.50 -8.27 22.88
CA TRP A 322 -4.29 -9.01 23.22
C TRP A 322 -3.44 -8.27 24.26
N PRO A 323 -2.54 -8.97 24.97
CA PRO A 323 -1.71 -8.33 25.98
C PRO A 323 -0.77 -7.29 25.36
N SER A 324 -0.37 -6.29 26.14
CA SER A 324 0.36 -5.10 25.66
C SER A 324 1.65 -5.43 24.90
N TYR A 325 2.34 -6.52 25.24
CA TYR A 325 3.51 -6.97 24.48
C TYR A 325 3.17 -7.26 23.02
N SER A 326 2.08 -7.99 22.78
CA SER A 326 1.64 -8.35 21.42
C SER A 326 1.19 -7.10 20.64
N GLN A 327 0.49 -6.19 21.31
CA GLN A 327 0.11 -4.88 20.74
C GLN A 327 1.33 -4.04 20.33
N CYS A 328 2.32 -3.90 21.23
CA CYS A 328 3.56 -3.19 20.94
C CYS A 328 4.34 -3.84 19.78
N MET A 329 4.39 -5.17 19.75
CA MET A 329 5.05 -5.90 18.66
C MET A 329 4.36 -5.65 17.32
N LEU A 330 3.02 -5.65 17.27
CA LEU A 330 2.27 -5.33 16.06
C LEU A 330 2.49 -3.87 15.63
N ILE A 331 2.51 -2.89 16.55
CA ILE A 331 2.85 -1.50 16.20
C ILE A 331 4.26 -1.40 15.62
N LEU A 332 5.24 -2.13 16.17
CA LEU A 332 6.60 -2.16 15.60
C LEU A 332 6.60 -2.74 14.18
N LEU A 333 5.81 -3.79 13.92
CA LEU A 333 5.62 -4.34 12.58
C LEU A 333 4.88 -3.38 11.64
N MET A 334 3.98 -2.53 12.14
CA MET A 334 3.38 -1.48 11.32
C MET A 334 4.44 -0.51 10.80
N PHE A 335 5.47 -0.19 11.58
CA PHE A 335 6.61 0.60 11.10
C PHE A 335 7.49 -0.20 10.13
N ILE A 336 7.82 -1.45 10.48
CA ILE A 336 8.69 -2.35 9.70
C ILE A 336 7.86 -3.02 8.61
N GLY A 337 7.72 -2.34 7.48
CA GLY A 337 6.90 -2.81 6.36
C GLY A 337 7.55 -3.95 5.56
N ALA A 338 7.00 -4.17 4.36
CA ALA A 338 7.40 -5.26 3.47
C ALA A 338 8.77 -5.05 2.79
N CYS A 339 9.19 -6.00 1.94
CA CYS A 339 10.40 -5.86 1.13
C CYS A 339 10.27 -4.71 0.10
N SER A 340 11.39 -4.15 -0.32
CA SER A 340 11.46 -3.16 -1.41
C SER A 340 10.97 -3.79 -2.71
N GLY A 341 10.22 -3.03 -3.53
CA GLY A 341 9.67 -3.57 -4.78
C GLY A 341 8.59 -4.64 -4.60
N SER A 342 7.95 -4.70 -3.43
CA SER A 342 6.68 -5.41 -3.16
C SER A 342 5.50 -4.43 -3.20
N THR A 343 4.27 -4.92 -3.02
CA THR A 343 3.06 -4.06 -2.97
C THR A 343 2.85 -3.38 -1.61
N GLY A 344 3.51 -3.84 -0.54
CA GLY A 344 3.28 -3.32 0.81
C GLY A 344 3.80 -1.89 1.03
N GLY A 345 3.50 -1.31 2.19
CA GLY A 345 3.91 0.03 2.61
C GLY A 345 5.03 0.05 3.65
N GLY A 346 4.98 1.05 4.52
CA GLY A 346 5.85 1.22 5.70
C GLY A 346 7.33 1.50 5.41
N ILE A 347 8.15 1.45 6.46
CA ILE A 347 9.61 1.52 6.33
C ILE A 347 10.08 0.16 5.84
N LYS A 348 10.41 0.09 4.54
CA LYS A 348 10.87 -1.14 3.88
C LYS A 348 12.01 -1.83 4.63
N VAL A 349 12.01 -3.17 4.62
CA VAL A 349 13.05 -3.99 5.26
C VAL A 349 14.46 -3.61 4.77
N SER A 350 14.65 -3.35 3.48
CA SER A 350 15.93 -2.84 2.93
C SER A 350 16.43 -1.58 3.63
N ARG A 351 15.54 -0.62 3.95
CA ARG A 351 15.92 0.60 4.67
C ARG A 351 16.32 0.30 6.11
N LEU A 352 15.59 -0.59 6.77
CA LEU A 352 15.95 -1.04 8.12
C LEU A 352 17.34 -1.69 8.14
N VAL A 353 17.62 -2.58 7.18
CA VAL A 353 18.94 -3.23 7.04
C VAL A 353 20.04 -2.20 6.75
N LEU A 354 19.79 -1.22 5.88
CA LEU A 354 20.74 -0.15 5.59
C LEU A 354 21.00 0.75 6.81
N LEU A 355 19.96 1.13 7.55
CA LEU A 355 20.09 1.90 8.78
C LEU A 355 20.89 1.13 9.84
N ALA A 356 20.59 -0.15 10.05
CA ALA A 356 21.33 -1.00 10.98
C ALA A 356 22.82 -1.13 10.59
N LYS A 357 23.11 -1.32 9.30
CA LYS A 357 24.49 -1.35 8.79
C LYS A 357 25.19 0.00 8.94
N SER A 358 24.49 1.11 8.67
CA SER A 358 25.00 2.46 8.84
C SER A 358 25.32 2.77 10.31
N THR A 359 24.46 2.39 11.24
CA THR A 359 24.69 2.58 12.67
C THR A 359 25.89 1.76 13.14
N LYS A 360 25.99 0.49 12.70
CA LYS A 360 27.15 -0.35 13.01
C LYS A 360 28.44 0.25 12.45
N ASP A 361 28.40 0.77 11.24
CA ASP A 361 29.54 1.43 10.59
C ASP A 361 30.01 2.66 11.37
N GLU A 362 29.07 3.49 11.81
CA GLU A 362 29.34 4.69 12.60
C GLU A 362 29.97 4.34 13.96
N ILE A 363 29.44 3.34 14.66
CA ILE A 363 30.02 2.83 15.92
C ILE A 363 31.46 2.35 15.70
N VAL A 364 31.71 1.61 14.61
CA VAL A 364 33.06 1.11 14.29
C VAL A 364 34.04 2.25 14.01
N LYS A 365 33.60 3.32 13.34
CA LYS A 365 34.40 4.53 13.08
C LYS A 365 34.66 5.34 14.34
N LEU A 366 33.68 5.44 15.24
CA LEU A 366 33.85 6.08 16.54
C LEU A 366 34.92 5.37 17.39
N ILE A 367 34.94 4.03 17.34
CA ILE A 367 35.97 3.22 18.03
C ILE A 367 37.31 3.29 17.29
N ASN A 368 37.31 3.31 15.95
CA ASN A 368 38.52 3.29 15.13
C ASN A 368 38.50 4.41 14.06
N PRO A 369 38.91 5.64 14.40
CA PRO A 369 38.75 6.82 13.52
C PRO A 369 39.46 6.75 12.17
N ARG A 370 40.51 5.92 12.04
CA ARG A 370 41.27 5.74 10.79
C ARG A 370 40.75 4.60 9.91
N LYS A 371 39.74 3.87 10.36
CA LYS A 371 39.22 2.70 9.64
C LYS A 371 38.28 3.16 8.52
N VAL A 372 38.65 2.87 7.28
CA VAL A 372 37.78 3.08 6.12
C VAL A 372 36.93 1.83 5.92
N THR A 373 35.62 1.99 6.07
CA THR A 373 34.63 0.94 5.89
C THR A 373 33.65 1.33 4.78
N ALA A 374 33.24 0.34 4.00
CA ALA A 374 32.22 0.49 2.96
C ALA A 374 31.02 -0.38 3.33
N ILE A 375 29.83 0.22 3.30
CA ILE A 375 28.58 -0.51 3.55
C ILE A 375 28.20 -1.27 2.28
N THR A 376 28.01 -2.58 2.42
CA THR A 376 27.62 -3.46 1.32
C THR A 376 26.24 -4.08 1.54
N MET A 377 25.50 -4.28 0.46
CA MET A 377 24.23 -5.01 0.44
C MET A 377 24.24 -5.98 -0.75
N ASP A 378 23.97 -7.26 -0.49
CA ASP A 378 23.98 -8.34 -1.50
C ASP A 378 25.25 -8.37 -2.38
N GLY A 379 26.41 -8.08 -1.78
CA GLY A 379 27.72 -8.08 -2.46
C GLY A 379 28.07 -6.81 -3.23
N GLN A 380 27.17 -5.81 -3.28
CA GLN A 380 27.44 -4.51 -3.92
C GLN A 380 27.67 -3.42 -2.86
N GLN A 381 28.55 -2.46 -3.18
CA GLN A 381 28.74 -1.27 -2.34
C GLN A 381 27.60 -0.28 -2.54
N ILE A 382 27.10 0.27 -1.43
CA ILE A 382 26.04 1.26 -1.44
C ILE A 382 26.65 2.65 -1.35
N ASP A 383 26.23 3.54 -2.24
CA ASP A 383 26.70 4.92 -2.28
C ASP A 383 26.27 5.72 -1.02
N ALA A 384 27.12 6.64 -0.58
CA ALA A 384 26.87 7.50 0.57
C ALA A 384 25.61 8.36 0.39
N ALA A 385 25.29 8.76 -0.85
CA ALA A 385 24.07 9.48 -1.17
C ALA A 385 22.81 8.66 -0.83
N THR A 386 22.80 7.35 -1.12
CA THR A 386 21.69 6.45 -0.81
C THR A 386 21.50 6.27 0.70
N ILE A 387 22.61 6.14 1.44
CA ILE A 387 22.56 6.04 2.91
C ILE A 387 21.99 7.32 3.52
N ARG A 388 22.50 8.49 3.10
CA ARG A 388 21.99 9.80 3.53
C ARG A 388 20.51 9.97 3.19
N SER A 389 20.09 9.58 1.98
CA SER A 389 18.69 9.62 1.58
C SER A 389 17.81 8.74 2.47
N THR A 390 18.31 7.58 2.89
CA THR A 390 17.60 6.66 3.78
C THR A 390 17.44 7.25 5.19
N GLN A 391 18.48 7.91 5.72
CA GLN A 391 18.42 8.59 7.01
C GLN A 391 17.44 9.78 6.99
N VAL A 392 17.49 10.60 5.93
CA VAL A 392 16.56 11.73 5.76
C VAL A 392 15.12 11.25 5.63
N PHE A 393 14.89 10.16 4.88
CA PHE A 393 13.57 9.52 4.80
C PHE A 393 13.05 9.13 6.19
N PHE A 394 13.87 8.41 6.98
CA PHE A 394 13.48 7.99 8.32
C PHE A 394 13.14 9.18 9.23
N ALA A 395 13.96 10.24 9.22
CA ALA A 395 13.70 11.44 10.00
C ALA A 395 12.39 12.14 9.59
N LEU A 396 12.18 12.34 8.28
CA LEU A 396 10.96 12.98 7.77
C LEU A 396 9.70 12.14 8.05
N TYR A 397 9.81 10.81 7.93
CA TYR A 397 8.73 9.89 8.25
C TYR A 397 8.31 10.05 9.73
N MET A 398 9.27 10.02 10.66
CA MET A 398 8.98 10.20 12.09
C MET A 398 8.40 11.59 12.40
N VAL A 399 8.99 12.66 11.86
CA VAL A 399 8.48 14.03 12.07
C VAL A 399 7.04 14.18 11.56
N THR A 400 6.74 13.62 10.40
CA THR A 400 5.39 13.66 9.83
C THR A 400 4.39 12.90 10.71
N THR A 401 4.76 11.70 11.20
CA THR A 401 3.94 10.92 12.14
C THR A 401 3.63 11.72 13.40
N PHE A 402 4.61 12.39 14.01
CA PHE A 402 4.38 13.17 15.23
C PHE A 402 3.52 14.41 14.98
N ILE A 403 3.73 15.14 13.87
CA ILE A 403 2.88 16.29 13.51
C ILE A 403 1.44 15.85 13.27
N ALA A 404 1.23 14.77 12.52
CA ALA A 404 -0.11 14.23 12.28
C ALA A 404 -0.77 13.76 13.58
N CYS A 405 -0.02 13.10 14.47
CA CYS A 405 -0.52 12.68 15.79
C CYS A 405 -0.97 13.87 16.65
N LEU A 406 -0.24 14.99 16.62
CA LEU A 406 -0.64 16.21 17.33
C LEU A 406 -1.95 16.79 16.78
N ILE A 407 -2.13 16.80 15.46
CA ILE A 407 -3.38 17.31 14.86
C ILE A 407 -4.56 16.39 15.17
N VAL A 408 -4.38 15.07 15.02
CA VAL A 408 -5.44 14.08 15.32
C VAL A 408 -5.80 14.07 16.81
N SER A 409 -4.85 14.38 17.71
CA SER A 409 -5.13 14.47 19.15
C SER A 409 -6.13 15.57 19.54
N LEU A 410 -6.44 16.52 18.65
CA LEU A 410 -7.47 17.54 18.87
C LEU A 410 -8.88 16.94 19.01
N ASP A 411 -9.10 15.73 18.51
CA ASP A 411 -10.37 15.01 18.69
C ASP A 411 -10.54 14.43 20.12
N ASN A 412 -9.51 14.55 20.98
CA ASN A 412 -9.51 14.14 22.40
C ASN A 412 -9.72 12.63 22.67
N PHE A 413 -9.31 11.78 21.73
CA PHE A 413 -9.20 10.33 21.97
C PHE A 413 -7.93 9.99 22.76
N ASP A 414 -7.88 8.78 23.31
CA ASP A 414 -6.71 8.30 24.04
C ASP A 414 -5.47 8.21 23.13
N PHE A 415 -4.29 8.23 23.75
CA PHE A 415 -3.01 8.21 23.03
C PHE A 415 -2.87 6.94 22.16
N SER A 416 -3.35 5.79 22.63
CA SER A 416 -3.21 4.54 21.89
C SER A 416 -4.05 4.55 20.60
N THR A 417 -5.29 5.04 20.66
CA THR A 417 -6.14 5.23 19.49
C THR A 417 -5.55 6.26 18.52
N SER A 418 -5.21 7.45 19.01
CA SER A 418 -4.73 8.55 18.15
C SER A 418 -3.38 8.23 17.48
N PHE A 419 -2.42 7.70 18.25
CA PHE A 419 -1.11 7.35 17.73
C PHE A 419 -1.18 6.17 16.77
N SER A 420 -1.92 5.10 17.12
CA SER A 420 -2.04 3.94 16.24
C SER A 420 -2.81 4.26 14.95
N ALA A 421 -3.82 5.15 14.98
CA ALA A 421 -4.53 5.63 13.80
C ALA A 421 -3.58 6.33 12.81
N VAL A 422 -2.66 7.16 13.31
CA VAL A 422 -1.67 7.82 12.45
C VAL A 422 -0.63 6.84 11.94
N VAL A 423 -0.08 5.98 12.81
CA VAL A 423 0.93 4.98 12.40
C VAL A 423 0.37 4.03 11.35
N THR A 424 -0.84 3.51 11.54
CA THR A 424 -1.46 2.60 10.57
C THR A 424 -1.77 3.30 9.25
N CYS A 425 -2.17 4.58 9.26
CA CYS A 425 -2.39 5.34 8.04
C CYS A 425 -1.10 5.68 7.28
N ILE A 426 -0.06 6.17 7.97
CA ILE A 426 1.22 6.53 7.32
C ILE A 426 2.03 5.30 6.89
N SER A 427 1.81 4.15 7.52
CA SER A 427 2.38 2.86 7.08
C SER A 427 1.54 2.15 6.03
N ASN A 428 0.34 2.62 5.74
CA ASN A 428 -0.64 1.97 4.86
C ASN A 428 -1.00 0.54 5.34
N VAL A 429 -1.27 0.35 6.64
CA VAL A 429 -1.58 -0.98 7.22
C VAL A 429 -3.09 -1.21 7.35
N GLY A 430 -3.85 -0.24 7.84
CA GLY A 430 -5.31 -0.31 7.96
C GLY A 430 -5.82 -0.27 9.40
N PRO A 431 -5.93 -1.41 10.10
CA PRO A 431 -6.33 -1.44 11.50
C PRO A 431 -5.22 -0.90 12.40
N GLY A 432 -5.61 -0.18 13.45
CA GLY A 432 -4.75 0.29 14.54
C GLY A 432 -5.07 -0.46 15.84
N ILE A 433 -4.99 0.22 16.98
CA ILE A 433 -5.30 -0.30 18.32
C ILE A 433 -6.31 0.63 18.99
N GLY A 434 -7.01 0.15 20.00
CA GLY A 434 -8.04 0.94 20.69
C GLY A 434 -9.30 1.02 19.84
N LEU A 435 -9.86 2.23 19.65
CA LEU A 435 -11.11 2.40 18.92
C LEU A 435 -10.98 2.19 17.40
N VAL A 436 -9.74 2.09 16.89
CA VAL A 436 -9.42 1.75 15.49
C VAL A 436 -8.89 0.33 15.35
N SER A 437 -9.10 -0.55 16.33
CA SER A 437 -8.75 -1.97 16.24
C SER A 437 -9.55 -2.67 15.12
N PRO A 438 -9.28 -3.96 14.80
CA PRO A 438 -10.05 -4.70 13.81
C PRO A 438 -11.57 -4.74 14.03
N SER A 439 -12.05 -4.52 15.26
CA SER A 439 -13.48 -4.43 15.57
C SER A 439 -14.02 -3.00 15.50
N GLY A 440 -13.13 -2.01 15.44
CA GLY A 440 -13.44 -0.59 15.30
C GLY A 440 -13.36 -0.09 13.86
N ASN A 441 -13.44 1.23 13.69
CA ASN A 441 -13.35 1.90 12.39
C ASN A 441 -13.01 3.39 12.58
N PHE A 442 -12.79 4.09 11.47
CA PHE A 442 -12.35 5.49 11.46
C PHE A 442 -13.51 6.50 11.47
N SER A 443 -14.77 6.06 11.58
CA SER A 443 -15.93 6.98 11.58
C SER A 443 -16.00 7.90 12.78
N ILE A 444 -15.24 7.59 13.82
CA ILE A 444 -15.17 8.35 15.07
C ILE A 444 -14.43 9.69 14.92
N PHE A 445 -13.59 9.85 13.90
CA PHE A 445 -12.75 11.02 13.73
C PHE A 445 -13.49 12.19 13.10
N SER A 446 -13.08 13.41 13.43
CA SER A 446 -13.61 14.61 12.79
C SER A 446 -13.18 14.72 11.32
N ASP A 447 -13.85 15.56 10.54
CA ASP A 447 -13.48 15.81 9.14
C ASP A 447 -12.01 16.27 9.01
N LEU A 448 -11.51 17.06 9.98
CA LEU A 448 -10.12 17.52 10.00
C LEU A 448 -9.16 16.32 10.13
N SER A 449 -9.38 15.47 11.13
CA SER A 449 -8.58 14.27 11.36
C SER A 449 -8.65 13.31 10.18
N THR A 450 -9.83 13.10 9.61
CA THR A 450 -10.05 12.27 8.42
C THR A 450 -9.24 12.76 7.21
N ILE A 451 -9.17 14.08 6.98
CA ILE A 451 -8.32 14.67 5.94
C ILE A 451 -6.84 14.44 6.24
N VAL A 452 -6.40 14.66 7.48
CA VAL A 452 -4.99 14.47 7.89
C VAL A 452 -4.57 13.01 7.73
N LEU A 453 -5.41 12.07 8.14
CA LEU A 453 -5.17 10.64 7.98
C LEU A 453 -5.13 10.24 6.50
N SER A 454 -6.02 10.81 5.66
CA SER A 454 -5.96 10.64 4.20
C SER A 454 -4.64 11.13 3.61
N LEU A 455 -4.14 12.29 4.06
CA LEU A 455 -2.82 12.79 3.65
C LEU A 455 -1.70 11.88 4.14
N CYS A 456 -1.77 11.35 5.36
CA CYS A 456 -0.78 10.39 5.88
C CYS A 456 -0.68 9.15 4.99
N MET A 457 -1.81 8.62 4.54
CA MET A 457 -1.83 7.47 3.63
C MET A 457 -1.17 7.76 2.29
N LEU A 458 -1.43 8.94 1.70
CA LEU A 458 -0.78 9.35 0.46
C LEU A 458 0.73 9.59 0.65
N ILE A 459 1.12 10.19 1.78
CA ILE A 459 2.53 10.41 2.16
C ILE A 459 3.26 9.08 2.32
N GLY A 460 2.65 8.13 3.02
CA GLY A 460 3.18 6.78 3.21
C GLY A 460 3.42 6.08 1.88
N ARG A 461 2.38 6.04 1.04
CA ARG A 461 2.41 5.34 -0.25
C ARG A 461 3.45 5.90 -1.21
N LEU A 462 3.60 7.23 -1.24
CA LEU A 462 4.57 7.92 -2.10
C LEU A 462 5.97 8.02 -1.49
N GLU A 463 6.21 7.41 -0.32
CA GLU A 463 7.47 7.48 0.42
C GLU A 463 7.96 8.91 0.70
N VAL A 464 7.02 9.78 1.10
CA VAL A 464 7.23 11.13 1.66
C VAL A 464 7.77 12.18 0.67
N PHE A 465 8.80 11.87 -0.11
CA PHE A 465 9.49 12.84 -0.97
C PHE A 465 8.61 13.49 -2.03
N PRO A 466 7.79 12.77 -2.83
CA PRO A 466 6.99 13.37 -3.89
C PRO A 466 6.01 14.44 -3.38
N LEU A 467 5.37 14.18 -2.23
CA LEU A 467 4.41 15.12 -1.63
C LEU A 467 5.09 16.32 -0.96
N LEU A 468 6.23 16.12 -0.29
CA LEU A 468 7.02 17.24 0.23
C LEU A 468 7.58 18.12 -0.87
N LEU A 469 7.99 17.53 -2.00
CA LEU A 469 8.41 18.26 -3.19
C LEU A 469 7.25 19.09 -3.76
N LEU A 470 6.03 18.52 -3.82
CA LEU A 470 4.84 19.26 -4.25
C LEU A 470 4.56 20.48 -3.37
N ALA A 471 4.76 20.36 -2.05
CA ALA A 471 4.60 21.45 -1.10
C ALA A 471 5.73 22.51 -1.16
N SER A 472 6.87 22.20 -1.79
CA SER A 472 8.02 23.11 -1.85
C SER A 472 7.80 24.26 -2.84
N PRO A 473 7.79 25.54 -2.40
CA PRO A 473 7.59 26.70 -3.28
C PRO A 473 8.66 26.83 -4.38
N SER A 474 9.87 26.32 -4.10
CA SER A 474 11.02 26.36 -5.02
C SER A 474 10.81 25.55 -6.30
N ILE A 475 9.92 24.55 -6.29
CA ILE A 475 9.60 23.74 -7.48
C ILE A 475 8.72 24.52 -8.47
N TRP A 476 7.86 25.39 -7.96
CA TRP A 476 6.89 26.15 -8.75
C TRP A 476 7.47 27.43 -9.35
N ARG A 477 8.58 27.93 -8.81
CA ARG A 477 9.27 29.11 -9.35
C ARG A 477 9.98 28.78 -10.67
N ARG A 478 9.65 29.51 -11.75
CA ARG A 478 10.46 29.56 -12.97
C ARG A 478 11.78 30.27 -12.63
N LYS A 479 12.90 29.56 -12.77
CA LYS A 479 14.16 30.22 -13.08
C LYS A 479 14.27 30.34 -14.59
#